data_AF-A0AAD9LUA0-F1
#
_entry.id   AF-A0AAD9LUA0-F1
#
_cell.length_a   1.000
_cell.length_b   1.000
_cell.length_c   1.000
_cell.angle_alpha   90.00
_cell.angle_beta   90.00
_cell.angle_gamma   90.00
#
_symmetry.space_group_name_H-M   'P 1'
#
loop_
_entity.id
_entity.type
_entity.pdbx_description
1 polymer ?
#
loop_
_entity_poly.entity_id
_entity_poly.type
_entity_poly.pdbx_seq_one_letter_code
_entity_poly.pdbx_strand_id
1 'polypeptide(L)' 'GYPGLVEGTDPVVNIVAIYGVTGHREHTWTATSDKHWLRDFLATDLPNARILSWCYDANTHSTSVVSCQYLYVHA' A
#
# COMPACT_ATOMS: atom_id res chain seq x y z
N GLY A 1 6.41 1.34 -11.69
CA GLY A 1 6.52 0.83 -10.31
C GLY A 1 5.14 0.82 -9.68
N TYR A 2 4.82 -0.19 -8.87
CA TYR A 2 3.54 -0.26 -8.16
C TYR A 2 3.45 0.88 -7.15
N PRO A 3 2.32 1.64 -7.09
CA PRO A 3 2.20 2.83 -6.23
C PRO A 3 2.26 2.53 -4.72
N GLY A 4 2.21 1.26 -4.32
CA GLY A 4 2.23 0.81 -2.93
C GLY A 4 3.50 0.08 -2.49
N LEU A 5 4.57 0.12 -3.29
CA LEU A 5 5.85 -0.53 -2.97
C LEU A 5 6.94 0.53 -2.87
N VAL A 6 7.48 0.71 -1.67
CA VAL A 6 8.65 1.54 -1.38
C VAL A 6 9.63 0.69 -0.60
N GLU A 7 10.80 0.39 -1.14
CA GLU A 7 11.78 -0.48 -0.46
C GLU A 7 12.46 0.20 0.73
N GLY A 8 12.62 1.52 0.69
CA GLY A 8 13.49 2.23 1.62
C GLY A 8 14.98 2.02 1.34
N THR A 9 15.83 2.75 2.05
CA THR A 9 17.30 2.61 2.02
C THR A 9 17.73 1.76 3.21
N ASP A 10 18.40 0.63 2.94
CA ASP A 10 18.82 -0.34 3.98
C ASP A 10 17.70 -0.63 5.01
N PRO A 11 16.57 -1.21 4.56
CA PRO A 11 15.36 -1.23 5.36
C PRO A 11 15.53 -2.09 6.61
N VAL A 12 15.31 -1.49 7.77
CA VAL A 12 15.37 -2.16 9.09
C VAL A 12 13.99 -2.56 9.61
N VAL A 13 12.93 -2.06 8.98
CA VAL A 13 11.54 -2.30 9.38
C VAL A 13 10.64 -2.43 8.15
N ASN A 14 9.57 -3.22 8.29
CA ASN A 14 8.52 -3.37 7.29
C ASN A 14 7.21 -2.75 7.81
N ILE A 15 6.60 -1.89 7.01
CA ILE A 15 5.29 -1.29 7.26
C ILE A 15 4.32 -1.84 6.22
N VAL A 16 3.28 -2.55 6.67
CA VAL A 16 2.25 -3.11 5.81
C VAL A 16 0.94 -2.34 6.03
N ALA A 17 0.55 -1.55 5.04
CA ALA A 17 -0.68 -0.77 5.06
C ALA A 17 -1.84 -1.59 4.47
N ILE A 18 -2.92 -1.71 5.24
CA ILE A 18 -4.14 -2.42 4.86
C ILE A 18 -5.27 -1.40 4.82
N TYR A 19 -6.03 -1.35 3.72
CA TYR A 19 -7.22 -0.50 3.63
C TYR A 19 -8.49 -1.26 4.04
N GLY A 20 -9.49 -0.51 4.53
CA GLY A 20 -10.75 -1.08 5.03
C GLY A 20 -11.69 -1.57 3.92
N VAL A 21 -12.79 -2.23 4.32
CA VAL A 21 -13.90 -2.64 3.44
C VAL A 21 -14.39 -1.43 2.65
N THR A 22 -14.50 -1.54 1.32
CA THR A 22 -14.75 -0.46 0.32
C THR A 22 -13.59 0.50 0.02
N GLY A 23 -12.44 0.32 0.66
CA GLY A 23 -11.22 1.05 0.32
C GLY A 23 -10.71 0.71 -1.07
N HIS A 24 -10.10 1.69 -1.73
CA HIS A 24 -9.47 1.53 -3.04
C HIS A 24 -7.97 1.73 -2.89
N ARG A 25 -7.17 0.85 -3.48
CA ARG A 25 -5.70 0.84 -3.34
C ARG A 25 -5.08 2.21 -3.60
N GLU A 26 -5.53 2.89 -4.66
CA GLU A 26 -5.01 4.20 -5.07
C GLU A 26 -5.67 5.39 -4.37
N HIS A 27 -6.91 5.27 -3.86
CA HIS A 27 -7.64 6.43 -3.34
C HIS A 27 -7.68 6.49 -1.82
N THR A 28 -7.59 5.36 -1.12
CA THR A 28 -7.65 5.35 0.34
C THR A 28 -6.55 6.20 0.99
N TRP A 29 -5.37 6.25 0.38
CA TRP A 29 -4.23 6.99 0.90
C TRP A 29 -3.94 8.28 0.14
N THR A 30 -4.78 8.65 -0.83
CA THR A 30 -4.58 9.83 -1.67
C THR A 30 -5.50 10.95 -1.23
N ALA A 31 -4.90 12.06 -0.80
CA ALA A 31 -5.64 13.27 -0.49
C ALA A 31 -6.20 13.93 -1.77
N THR A 32 -7.17 14.84 -1.64
CA THR A 32 -7.72 15.63 -2.76
C THR A 32 -6.68 16.47 -3.48
N SER A 33 -5.50 16.66 -2.89
CA SER A 33 -4.34 17.31 -3.50
C SER A 33 -3.47 16.38 -4.37
N ASP A 34 -3.97 15.20 -4.72
CA ASP A 34 -3.24 14.11 -5.42
C ASP A 34 -1.95 13.65 -4.71
N LYS A 35 -1.86 13.88 -3.40
CA LYS A 35 -0.73 13.43 -2.57
C LYS A 35 -1.05 12.10 -1.92
N HIS A 36 -0.21 11.10 -2.18
CA HIS A 36 -0.37 9.76 -1.64
C HIS A 36 0.46 9.58 -0.37
N TRP A 37 -0.20 9.40 0.77
CA TRP A 37 0.46 9.45 2.08
C TRP A 37 1.61 8.46 2.25
N LEU A 38 1.43 7.20 1.85
CA LEU A 38 2.47 6.17 1.99
C LEU A 38 3.74 6.48 1.18
N ARG A 39 3.61 7.13 0.01
CA ARG A 39 4.72 7.33 -0.93
C ARG A 39 5.32 8.71 -0.81
N ASP A 40 4.48 9.74 -0.67
CA ASP A 40 4.92 11.13 -0.75
C ASP A 40 5.30 11.70 0.62
N PHE A 41 4.80 11.13 1.72
CA PHE A 41 5.07 11.59 3.09
C PHE A 41 5.76 10.51 3.94
N LEU A 42 5.14 9.34 4.11
CA LEU A 42 5.67 8.30 5.01
C LEU A 42 7.06 7.79 4.58
N ALA A 43 7.30 7.64 3.28
CA ALA A 43 8.62 7.28 2.75
C ALA A 43 9.70 8.35 3.03
N THR A 44 9.30 9.62 3.11
CA THR A 44 10.20 10.73 3.44
C THR A 44 10.49 10.75 4.94
N ASP A 45 9.48 10.51 5.77
CA ASP A 45 9.62 10.49 7.22
C ASP A 45 10.40 9.27 7.73
N LEU A 46 10.26 8.13 7.04
CA LEU A 46 10.89 6.85 7.38
C LEU A 46 11.67 6.27 6.19
N PRO A 47 12.81 6.86 5.83
CA PRO A 47 13.57 6.44 4.64
C PRO A 47 14.13 5.02 4.74
N ASN A 48 14.30 4.48 5.96
CA ASN A 48 14.81 3.12 6.19
C ASN A 48 13.67 2.12 6.47
N ALA A 49 12.45 2.44 6.06
CA ALA A 49 11.31 1.53 6.13
C ALA A 49 10.95 1.02 4.73
N ARG A 50 10.72 -0.28 4.63
CA ARG A 50 10.01 -0.86 3.50
C ARG A 50 8.52 -0.72 3.71
N ILE A 51 7.84 -0.03 2.80
CA ILE A 51 6.40 0.23 2.85
C ILE A 51 5.71 -0.60 1.77
N LEU A 52 4.74 -1.40 2.19
CA LEU A 52 3.93 -2.28 1.35
C LEU A 52 2.45 -1.91 1.53
N SER A 53 1.65 -1.94 0.47
CA SER A 53 0.20 -1.92 0.57
C SER A 53 -0.40 -3.28 0.20
N TRP A 54 -1.28 -3.79 1.05
CA TRP A 54 -1.96 -5.07 0.87
C TRP A 54 -3.48 -4.91 0.92
N CYS A 55 -4.16 -5.74 0.15
CA CYS A 55 -5.61 -5.82 0.05
C CYS A 55 -6.04 -7.25 0.31
N TYR A 56 -7.12 -7.42 1.07
CA TYR A 56 -7.83 -8.69 1.22
C TYR A 56 -9.18 -8.60 0.49
N ASP A 57 -9.77 -9.75 0.15
CA ASP A 57 -11.13 -9.78 -0.40
C ASP A 57 -12.12 -9.30 0.67
N ALA A 58 -12.50 -8.03 0.55
CA ALA A 58 -13.36 -7.32 1.49
C ALA A 58 -14.82 -7.26 0.99
N ASN A 59 -15.24 -8.20 0.14
CA ASN A 59 -16.57 -8.23 -0.45
C ASN A 59 -17.68 -8.45 0.58
N THR A 60 -18.63 -7.51 0.65
CA THR A 60 -19.98 -7.76 1.21
C THR A 60 -21.10 -7.63 0.17
N HIS A 61 -20.90 -7.00 -0.99
CA HIS A 61 -21.86 -7.02 -2.11
C HIS A 61 -21.14 -6.72 -3.46
N SER A 62 -21.32 -7.61 -4.45
CA SER A 62 -21.03 -7.46 -5.89
C SER A 62 -19.79 -8.17 -6.47
N THR A 63 -19.96 -8.69 -7.68
CA THR A 63 -19.28 -9.80 -8.37
C THR A 63 -17.92 -9.48 -9.02
N SER A 64 -17.21 -8.46 -8.55
CA SER A 64 -15.87 -8.15 -9.07
C SER A 64 -14.83 -8.76 -8.15
N VAL A 65 -14.42 -9.99 -8.47
CA VAL A 65 -13.31 -10.67 -7.80
C VAL A 65 -12.04 -9.86 -8.06
N VAL A 66 -11.54 -9.15 -7.06
CA VAL A 66 -10.21 -8.54 -7.11
C VAL A 66 -9.27 -9.42 -6.29
N SER A 67 -8.64 -10.39 -6.95
CA SER A 67 -7.59 -11.21 -6.37
C SER A 67 -6.31 -10.37 -6.19
N CYS A 68 -6.18 -9.63 -5.09
CA CYS A 68 -4.93 -8.97 -4.73
C CYS A 68 -4.02 -9.92 -3.94
N GLN A 69 -3.20 -10.70 -4.64
CA GLN A 69 -2.26 -11.62 -4.01
C GLN A 69 -0.87 -11.46 -4.61
N TYR A 70 -0.08 -10.46 -4.21
CA TYR A 70 1.37 -10.49 -4.47
C TYR A 70 2.15 -9.81 -3.35
N LEU A 71 2.88 -10.63 -2.61
CA LEU A 71 3.95 -10.25 -1.70
C LEU A 71 5.24 -10.72 -2.40
N TYR A 72 5.82 -9.89 -3.26
CA TYR A 72 7.14 -10.16 -3.82
C TYR A 72 8.18 -9.74 -2.78
N VAL A 73 8.59 -10.71 -1.97
CA VAL A 73 9.88 -10.67 -1.29
C VAL A 73 10.80 -11.58 -2.10
N HIS A 74 11.72 -11.00 -2.86
CA HIS A 74 12.88 -11.77 -3.33
C HIS A 74 13.72 -12.06 -2.08
N ALA A 75 14.05 -13.34 -1.89
CA ALA A 75 14.99 -13.79 -0.86
C ALA A 75 16.41 -13.32 -1.17
#